data_AF-X1QDF6-F1
#
_entry.id   AF-X1QDF6-F1
#
_cell.length_a   1.000
_cell.length_b   1.000
_cell.length_c   1.000
_cell.angle_alpha   90.00
_cell.angle_beta   90.00
_cell.angle_gamma   90.00
#
_symmetry.space_group_name_H-M   'P 1'
#
loop_
_entity.id
_entity.type
_entity.pdbx_description
1 polymer ?
#
loop_
_entity_poly.entity_id
_entity_poly.type
_entity_poly.pdbx_seq_one_letter_code
_entity_poly.pdbx_strand_id
1 'polypeptide(L)'
;HFARKLTSGFLEEPDKGQVLSILGSGFVGAMAFTFSDSFWYSAVEGEVYAFSSFFTALAFWAMLKWERADVAAGNDPVLRSRADRWIVFIFFSMGLSIGIHLLGLLTIPAIVMIYYFRRYNYTRWGAIWAFVIGCIITGVVQVVVIQWSVKLAGRFDIFFVNSLSLPFFTGFVFFFLLLGALIWWGLSYARKNDLPLVRLGLWCFIFMMLGYSSYVTPLERSNANTAIDMNNVDNPMNLVYYLGREQYGSQPIFMGPH
;
A
#
# COMPACT_ATOMS: atom_id res chain seq x y z
N HIS A 1 -22.28 1.06 -2.45
CA HIS A 1 -21.73 0.40 -3.66
C HIS A 1 -22.42 -0.94 -3.93
N PHE A 2 -22.37 -1.91 -2.99
CA PHE A 2 -23.08 -3.19 -3.14
C PHE A 2 -24.59 -3.06 -3.34
N ALA A 3 -25.27 -2.18 -2.58
CA ALA A 3 -26.69 -1.90 -2.79
C ALA A 3 -26.99 -1.47 -4.24
N ARG A 4 -26.13 -0.67 -4.86
CA ARG A 4 -26.27 -0.27 -6.28
C ARG A 4 -26.04 -1.44 -7.22
N LYS A 5 -25.00 -2.25 -6.96
CA LYS A 5 -24.68 -3.45 -7.74
C LYS A 5 -25.87 -4.43 -7.78
N LEU A 6 -26.63 -4.54 -6.68
CA LEU A 6 -27.79 -5.41 -6.57
C LEU A 6 -29.07 -4.84 -7.22
N THR A 7 -29.24 -3.52 -7.29
CA THR A 7 -30.51 -2.92 -7.76
C THR A 7 -30.52 -2.55 -9.25
N SER A 8 -29.53 -1.79 -9.71
CA SER A 8 -29.46 -1.22 -11.08
C SER A 8 -28.19 -1.65 -11.83
N GLY A 9 -27.31 -2.42 -11.17
CA GLY A 9 -25.98 -2.67 -11.70
C GLY A 9 -25.12 -1.41 -11.77
N PHE A 10 -24.04 -1.45 -12.56
CA PHE A 10 -23.09 -0.33 -12.65
C PHE A 10 -23.34 0.63 -13.81
N LEU A 11 -24.07 0.19 -14.84
CA LEU A 11 -24.23 0.90 -16.11
C LEU A 11 -25.48 1.78 -16.14
N GLU A 12 -26.57 1.36 -15.51
CA GLU A 12 -27.82 2.12 -15.50
C GLU A 12 -27.83 3.17 -14.39
N GLU A 13 -28.56 4.27 -14.64
CA GLU A 13 -28.82 5.27 -13.62
C GLU A 13 -29.95 4.80 -12.70
N PRO A 14 -29.72 4.76 -11.37
CA PRO A 14 -30.74 4.33 -10.44
C PRO A 14 -31.90 5.33 -10.40
N ASP A 15 -33.12 4.80 -10.37
CA ASP A 15 -34.32 5.61 -10.13
C ASP A 15 -34.29 6.27 -8.73
N LYS A 16 -35.08 7.32 -8.52
CA LYS A 16 -35.15 8.08 -7.25
C LYS A 16 -35.39 7.16 -6.03
N GLY A 17 -36.26 6.17 -6.17
CA GLY A 17 -36.50 5.19 -5.10
C GLY A 17 -35.26 4.35 -4.77
N GLN A 18 -34.56 3.88 -5.80
CA GLN A 18 -33.31 3.12 -5.65
C GLN A 18 -32.18 3.98 -5.08
N VAL A 19 -32.07 5.24 -5.47
CA VAL A 19 -31.12 6.20 -4.89
C VAL A 19 -31.32 6.31 -3.39
N LEU A 20 -32.57 6.47 -2.94
CA LEU A 20 -32.89 6.55 -1.51
C LEU A 20 -32.50 5.25 -0.78
N SER A 21 -32.79 4.08 -1.32
CA SER A 21 -32.37 2.80 -0.71
C SER A 21 -30.85 2.63 -0.66
N ILE A 22 -30.14 3.04 -1.72
CA ILE A 22 -28.67 2.97 -1.79
C ILE A 22 -28.02 3.91 -0.76
N LEU A 23 -28.51 5.15 -0.64
CA LEU A 23 -28.00 6.11 0.33
C LEU A 23 -28.39 5.74 1.75
N GLY A 24 -29.65 5.32 1.97
CA GLY A 24 -30.15 4.89 3.26
C GLY A 24 -29.39 3.70 3.83
N SER A 25 -29.14 2.65 3.03
CA SER A 25 -28.32 1.51 3.45
C SER A 25 -26.88 1.90 3.76
N GLY A 26 -26.29 2.81 2.98
CA GLY A 26 -24.96 3.37 3.26
C GLY A 26 -24.91 4.16 4.57
N PHE A 27 -25.93 4.98 4.84
CA PHE A 27 -26.06 5.77 6.05
C PHE A 27 -26.22 4.88 7.29
N VAL A 28 -27.12 3.90 7.25
CA VAL A 28 -27.31 2.95 8.36
C VAL A 28 -26.02 2.18 8.65
N GLY A 29 -25.32 1.69 7.62
CA GLY A 29 -24.04 1.01 7.80
C GLY A 29 -22.95 1.91 8.40
N ALA A 30 -22.85 3.16 7.94
CA ALA A 30 -21.89 4.12 8.49
C ALA A 30 -22.18 4.44 9.96
N MET A 31 -23.44 4.68 10.30
CA MET A 31 -23.86 4.98 11.68
C MET A 31 -23.66 3.79 12.62
N ALA A 32 -23.96 2.57 12.15
CA ALA A 32 -23.70 1.35 12.92
C ALA A 32 -22.21 1.13 13.19
N PHE A 33 -21.33 1.48 12.25
CA PHE A 33 -19.88 1.43 12.46
C PHE A 33 -19.41 2.53 13.43
N THR A 34 -19.90 3.77 13.26
CA THR A 34 -19.55 4.90 14.13
C THR A 34 -19.88 4.63 15.59
N PHE A 35 -21.05 4.05 15.88
CA PHE A 35 -21.49 3.76 17.25
C PHE A 35 -21.17 2.34 17.72
N SER A 36 -20.28 1.63 17.02
CA SER A 36 -19.78 0.35 17.50
C SER A 36 -18.74 0.60 18.59
N ASP A 37 -18.94 0.04 19.79
CA ASP A 37 -18.04 0.24 20.93
C ASP A 37 -16.58 -0.01 20.56
N SER A 38 -16.27 -1.13 19.91
CA SER A 38 -14.88 -1.49 19.56
C SER A 38 -14.19 -0.45 18.67
N PHE A 39 -14.91 0.12 17.69
CA PHE A 39 -14.34 1.11 16.78
C PHE A 39 -14.36 2.53 17.38
N TRP A 40 -15.37 2.85 18.18
CA TRP A 40 -15.46 4.12 18.89
C TRP A 40 -14.33 4.27 19.91
N TYR A 41 -14.10 3.26 20.76
CA TYR A 41 -13.00 3.29 21.72
C TYR A 41 -11.64 3.37 21.00
N SER A 42 -11.42 2.57 19.96
CA SER A 42 -10.18 2.62 19.17
C SER A 42 -9.95 3.99 18.51
N ALA A 43 -11.01 4.73 18.17
CA ALA A 43 -10.91 6.06 17.56
C ALA A 43 -10.60 7.18 18.57
N VAL A 44 -10.95 7.00 19.84
CA VAL A 44 -10.67 7.97 20.93
C VAL A 44 -9.30 7.70 21.57
N GLU A 45 -8.85 6.45 21.53
CA GLU A 45 -7.51 6.07 21.95
C GLU A 45 -6.45 6.58 20.96
N GLY A 46 -5.35 7.10 21.49
CA GLY A 46 -4.20 7.57 20.70
C GLY A 46 -3.36 6.43 20.13
N GLU A 47 -4.01 5.45 19.47
CA GLU A 47 -3.38 4.25 18.92
C GLU A 47 -3.40 4.21 17.38
N VAL A 48 -2.66 3.26 16.83
CA VAL A 48 -2.48 3.06 15.38
C VAL A 48 -3.64 2.33 14.70
N TYR A 49 -4.52 1.67 15.47
CA TYR A 49 -5.57 0.79 14.93
C TYR A 49 -6.71 1.55 14.24
N ALA A 50 -7.04 2.77 14.71
CA ALA A 50 -8.04 3.62 14.05
C ALA A 50 -7.59 3.99 12.62
N PHE A 51 -6.35 4.46 12.48
CA PHE A 51 -5.77 4.76 11.16
C PHE A 51 -5.61 3.51 10.31
N SER A 52 -5.18 2.38 10.89
CA SER A 52 -5.10 1.09 10.17
C SER A 52 -6.47 0.67 9.61
N SER A 53 -7.54 0.84 10.39
CA SER A 53 -8.91 0.53 9.98
C SER A 53 -9.39 1.49 8.89
N PHE A 54 -9.07 2.78 9.01
CA PHE A 54 -9.35 3.77 7.98
C PHE A 54 -8.70 3.42 6.63
N PHE A 55 -7.40 3.11 6.61
CA PHE A 55 -6.71 2.75 5.37
C PHE A 55 -7.21 1.43 4.77
N THR A 56 -7.59 0.47 5.61
CA THR A 56 -8.21 -0.78 5.18
C THR A 56 -9.57 -0.52 4.49
N ALA A 57 -10.43 0.30 5.11
CA ALA A 57 -11.71 0.70 4.54
C ALA A 57 -11.53 1.51 3.25
N LEU A 58 -10.54 2.41 3.21
CA LEU A 58 -10.20 3.21 2.04
C LEU A 58 -9.71 2.34 0.87
N ALA A 59 -8.84 1.36 1.13
CA ALA A 59 -8.35 0.42 0.13
C ALA A 59 -9.50 -0.41 -0.45
N PHE A 60 -10.39 -0.92 0.41
CA PHE A 60 -11.56 -1.66 -0.03
C PHE A 60 -12.51 -0.79 -0.85
N TRP A 61 -12.80 0.43 -0.40
CA TRP A 61 -13.61 1.39 -1.16
C TRP A 61 -13.00 1.74 -2.52
N ALA A 62 -11.69 1.97 -2.56
CA ALA A 62 -10.97 2.27 -3.80
C ALA A 62 -11.01 1.08 -4.77
N MET A 63 -10.95 -0.15 -4.25
CA MET A 63 -11.06 -1.34 -5.09
C MET A 63 -12.46 -1.52 -5.69
N LEU A 64 -13.51 -1.18 -4.93
CA LEU A 64 -14.87 -1.12 -5.46
C LEU A 64 -15.00 -0.01 -6.53
N LYS A 65 -14.32 1.13 -6.35
CA LYS A 65 -14.27 2.19 -7.38
C LYS A 65 -13.53 1.74 -8.64
N TRP A 66 -12.46 0.96 -8.49
CA TRP A 66 -11.77 0.30 -9.60
C TRP A 66 -12.72 -0.66 -10.33
N GLU A 67 -13.43 -1.54 -9.62
CA GLU A 67 -14.34 -2.53 -10.22
C GLU A 67 -15.38 -1.82 -11.09
N ARG A 68 -16.01 -0.76 -10.57
CA ARG A 68 -16.99 0.02 -11.33
C ARG A 68 -16.38 0.68 -12.57
N ALA A 69 -15.16 1.20 -12.47
CA ALA A 69 -14.48 1.81 -13.60
C ALA A 69 -14.09 0.78 -14.67
N ASP A 70 -13.65 -0.43 -14.27
CA ASP A 70 -13.35 -1.53 -15.20
C ASP A 70 -14.62 -2.06 -15.89
N VAL A 71 -15.74 -2.14 -15.16
CA VAL A 71 -17.04 -2.50 -15.75
C VAL A 71 -17.48 -1.47 -16.79
N ALA A 72 -17.36 -0.18 -16.48
CA ALA A 72 -17.70 0.89 -17.42
C ALA A 72 -16.75 0.95 -18.63
N ALA A 73 -15.50 0.51 -18.47
CA ALA A 73 -14.51 0.49 -19.54
C ALA A 73 -14.74 -0.64 -20.56
N GLY A 74 -15.40 -1.72 -20.18
CA GLY A 74 -15.64 -2.87 -21.07
C GLY A 74 -14.34 -3.43 -21.66
N ASN A 75 -14.27 -3.50 -22.98
CA ASN A 75 -13.10 -3.97 -23.73
C ASN A 75 -12.18 -2.85 -24.24
N ASP A 76 -12.48 -1.59 -23.95
CA ASP A 76 -11.64 -0.48 -24.40
C ASP A 76 -10.33 -0.43 -23.57
N PRO A 77 -9.16 -0.63 -24.21
CA PRO A 77 -7.87 -0.67 -23.51
C PRO A 77 -7.50 0.68 -22.87
N VAL A 78 -7.95 1.80 -23.44
CA VAL A 78 -7.66 3.14 -22.93
C VAL A 78 -8.47 3.41 -21.66
N LEU A 79 -9.76 3.05 -21.66
CA LEU A 79 -10.61 3.20 -20.49
C LEU A 79 -10.21 2.25 -19.35
N ARG A 80 -9.74 1.03 -19.66
CA ARG A 80 -9.20 0.11 -18.66
C ARG A 80 -7.93 0.63 -18.01
N SER A 81 -7.04 1.24 -18.80
CA SER A 81 -5.85 1.91 -18.27
C SER A 81 -6.22 3.08 -17.33
N ARG A 82 -7.35 3.77 -17.59
CA ARG A 82 -7.88 4.80 -16.69
C ARG A 82 -8.49 4.22 -15.42
N ALA A 83 -9.04 3.01 -15.45
CA ALA A 83 -9.52 2.34 -14.24
C ALA A 83 -8.35 2.01 -13.31
N ASP A 84 -7.22 1.57 -13.86
CA ASP A 84 -6.03 1.14 -13.10
C ASP A 84 -5.41 2.22 -12.21
N ARG A 85 -5.75 3.51 -12.40
CA ARG A 85 -5.39 4.60 -11.47
C ARG A 85 -5.85 4.35 -10.03
N TRP A 86 -6.96 3.63 -9.85
CA TRP A 86 -7.46 3.27 -8.53
C TRP A 86 -6.56 2.24 -7.84
N ILE A 87 -5.94 1.33 -8.59
CA ILE A 87 -4.93 0.40 -8.05
C ILE A 87 -3.70 1.19 -7.60
N VAL A 88 -3.24 2.14 -8.41
CA VAL A 88 -2.12 3.02 -8.05
C VAL A 88 -2.45 3.82 -6.78
N PHE A 89 -3.67 4.34 -6.66
CA PHE A 89 -4.14 5.02 -5.45
C PHE A 89 -4.19 4.11 -4.21
N ILE A 90 -4.56 2.84 -4.38
CA ILE A 90 -4.50 1.86 -3.28
C ILE A 90 -3.06 1.67 -2.81
N PHE A 91 -2.11 1.48 -3.73
CA PHE A 91 -0.70 1.33 -3.36
C PHE A 91 -0.11 2.60 -2.73
N PHE A 92 -0.53 3.80 -3.16
CA PHE A 92 -0.21 5.05 -2.48
C PHE A 92 -0.72 5.06 -1.03
N SER A 93 -1.99 4.70 -0.85
CA SER A 93 -2.66 4.65 0.46
C SER A 93 -2.04 3.58 1.36
N MET A 94 -1.61 2.45 0.81
CA MET A 94 -0.81 1.45 1.52
C MET A 94 0.55 2.01 1.93
N GLY A 95 1.23 2.75 1.05
CA GLY A 95 2.45 3.49 1.36
C GLY A 95 2.32 4.36 2.61
N LEU A 96 1.26 5.18 2.65
CA LEU A 96 0.92 6.01 3.81
C LEU A 96 0.58 5.17 5.04
N SER A 97 -0.19 4.09 4.85
CA SER A 97 -0.56 3.17 5.93
C SER A 97 0.67 2.57 6.57
N ILE A 98 1.70 2.15 5.82
CA ILE A 98 2.90 1.55 6.41
C ILE A 98 3.52 2.51 7.42
N GLY A 99 3.57 3.81 7.12
CA GLY A 99 4.03 4.89 8.02
C GLY A 99 3.39 4.87 9.41
N ILE A 100 2.23 4.24 9.55
CA ILE A 100 1.47 4.14 10.79
C ILE A 100 1.38 2.69 11.28
N HIS A 101 0.95 1.77 10.41
CA HIS A 101 0.75 0.36 10.68
C HIS A 101 0.83 -0.53 9.42
N LEU A 102 1.45 -1.70 9.54
CA LEU A 102 1.69 -2.64 8.43
C LEU A 102 0.45 -3.45 8.01
N LEU A 103 -0.61 -3.51 8.82
CA LEU A 103 -1.78 -4.36 8.54
C LEU A 103 -2.50 -4.02 7.23
N GLY A 104 -2.42 -2.77 6.75
CA GLY A 104 -3.03 -2.38 5.48
C GLY A 104 -2.55 -3.21 4.28
N LEU A 105 -1.33 -3.78 4.35
CA LEU A 105 -0.74 -4.65 3.32
C LEU A 105 -1.49 -5.98 3.14
N LEU A 106 -2.21 -6.44 4.17
CA LEU A 106 -3.00 -7.67 4.12
C LEU A 106 -4.25 -7.53 3.24
N THR A 107 -4.54 -6.33 2.74
CA THR A 107 -5.61 -6.13 1.75
C THR A 107 -5.19 -6.49 0.33
N ILE A 108 -3.87 -6.57 0.05
CA ILE A 108 -3.33 -6.91 -1.28
C ILE A 108 -3.87 -8.24 -1.83
N PRO A 109 -3.89 -9.36 -1.07
CA PRO A 109 -4.41 -10.62 -1.60
C PRO A 109 -5.88 -10.51 -2.00
N ALA A 110 -6.71 -9.80 -1.22
CA ALA A 110 -8.10 -9.56 -1.56
C ALA A 110 -8.25 -8.72 -2.84
N ILE A 111 -7.42 -7.69 -3.01
CA ILE A 111 -7.40 -6.85 -4.22
C ILE A 111 -7.00 -7.66 -5.46
N VAL A 112 -5.97 -8.50 -5.35
CA VAL A 112 -5.52 -9.39 -6.44
C VAL A 112 -6.62 -10.38 -6.81
N MET A 113 -7.35 -10.90 -5.83
CA MET A 113 -8.49 -11.78 -6.07
C MET A 113 -9.62 -11.07 -6.81
N ILE A 114 -9.98 -9.85 -6.41
CA ILE A 114 -11.00 -9.04 -7.12
C ILE A 114 -10.53 -8.75 -8.55
N TYR A 115 -9.25 -8.44 -8.74
CA TYR A 115 -8.65 -8.24 -10.06
C TYR A 115 -8.75 -9.50 -10.94
N TYR A 116 -8.40 -10.65 -10.38
CA TYR A 116 -8.47 -11.95 -11.07
C TYR A 116 -9.90 -12.28 -11.49
N PHE A 117 -10.86 -12.24 -10.55
CA PHE A 117 -12.26 -12.54 -10.83
C PHE A 117 -12.91 -11.57 -11.82
N ARG A 118 -12.35 -10.36 -11.97
CA ARG A 118 -12.88 -9.38 -12.90
C ARG A 118 -12.30 -9.49 -14.30
N ARG A 119 -11.01 -9.77 -14.45
CA ARG A 119 -10.32 -9.77 -15.75
C ARG A 119 -10.12 -11.17 -16.36
N TYR A 120 -10.26 -12.23 -15.58
CA TYR A 120 -10.03 -13.60 -16.03
C TYR A 120 -11.26 -14.47 -15.78
N ASN A 121 -11.41 -15.49 -16.61
CA ASN A 121 -12.44 -16.49 -16.40
C ASN A 121 -12.14 -17.30 -15.13
N TYR A 122 -13.17 -17.49 -14.32
CA TYR A 122 -13.05 -18.24 -13.08
C TYR A 122 -12.64 -19.69 -13.37
N THR A 123 -11.57 -20.12 -12.71
CA THR A 123 -11.20 -21.53 -12.59
C THR A 123 -10.78 -21.79 -11.15
N ARG A 124 -11.10 -22.98 -10.60
CA ARG A 124 -10.70 -23.34 -9.22
C ARG A 124 -9.20 -23.17 -8.99
N TRP A 125 -8.39 -23.64 -9.96
CA TRP A 125 -6.94 -23.52 -9.90
C TRP A 125 -6.45 -22.10 -10.10
N GLY A 126 -7.04 -21.32 -11.01
CA GLY A 126 -6.65 -19.93 -11.20
C GLY A 126 -6.98 -19.05 -10.00
N ALA A 127 -8.07 -19.34 -9.27
CA ALA A 127 -8.40 -18.65 -8.02
C ALA A 127 -7.38 -18.96 -6.91
N ILE A 128 -6.97 -20.22 -6.78
CA ILE A 128 -5.93 -20.62 -5.81
C ILE A 128 -4.60 -19.94 -6.16
N TRP A 129 -4.19 -19.97 -7.44
CA TRP A 129 -2.97 -19.30 -7.88
C TRP A 129 -3.03 -17.79 -7.70
N ALA A 130 -4.17 -17.14 -7.96
CA ALA A 130 -4.36 -15.72 -7.73
C ALA A 130 -4.21 -15.34 -6.25
N PHE A 131 -4.75 -16.16 -5.34
CA PHE A 131 -4.58 -15.97 -3.91
C PHE A 131 -3.11 -16.12 -3.48
N VAL A 132 -2.43 -17.18 -3.93
CA VAL A 132 -1.02 -17.42 -3.64
C VAL A 132 -0.14 -16.28 -4.19
N ILE A 133 -0.40 -15.83 -5.42
CA ILE A 133 0.28 -14.67 -6.01
C ILE A 133 0.03 -13.42 -5.17
N GLY A 134 -1.20 -13.20 -4.70
CA GLY A 134 -1.53 -12.11 -3.78
C GLY A 134 -0.70 -12.13 -2.51
N CYS A 135 -0.60 -13.29 -1.85
CA CYS A 135 0.24 -13.47 -0.65
C CYS A 135 1.73 -13.25 -0.95
N ILE A 136 2.23 -13.74 -2.09
CA ILE A 136 3.61 -13.52 -2.53
C ILE A 136 3.86 -12.02 -2.73
N ILE A 137 2.96 -11.31 -3.41
CA ILE A 137 3.08 -9.85 -3.61
C ILE A 137 3.11 -9.14 -2.26
N THR A 138 2.25 -9.51 -1.30
CA THR A 138 2.29 -8.96 0.06
C THR A 138 3.65 -9.16 0.71
N GLY A 139 4.20 -10.38 0.66
CA GLY A 139 5.51 -10.69 1.22
C GLY A 139 6.65 -9.93 0.53
N VAL A 140 6.61 -9.82 -0.79
CA VAL A 140 7.58 -9.04 -1.58
C VAL A 140 7.50 -7.56 -1.21
N VAL A 141 6.31 -6.99 -1.10
CA VAL A 141 6.14 -5.60 -0.67
C VAL A 141 6.68 -5.41 0.76
N GLN A 142 6.32 -6.30 1.69
CA GLN A 142 6.74 -6.20 3.07
C GLN A 142 8.27 -6.30 3.26
N VAL A 143 8.92 -7.24 2.59
CA VAL A 143 10.35 -7.51 2.79
C VAL A 143 11.20 -6.73 1.81
N VAL A 144 10.94 -6.87 0.51
CA VAL A 144 11.80 -6.29 -0.53
C VAL A 144 11.58 -4.79 -0.64
N VAL A 145 10.32 -4.35 -0.68
CA VAL A 145 10.04 -2.93 -0.94
C VAL A 145 10.28 -2.09 0.32
N ILE A 146 9.90 -2.56 1.50
CA ILE A 146 10.03 -1.78 2.74
C ILE A 146 11.40 -2.01 3.39
N GLN A 147 11.73 -3.24 3.78
CA GLN A 147 12.94 -3.49 4.57
C GLN A 147 14.22 -3.39 3.74
N TRP A 148 14.24 -4.01 2.55
CA TRP A 148 15.45 -4.04 1.73
C TRP A 148 15.77 -2.68 1.10
N SER A 149 14.77 -1.87 0.73
CA SER A 149 15.03 -0.54 0.18
C SER A 149 15.83 0.33 1.16
N VAL A 150 15.41 0.38 2.42
CA VAL A 150 16.12 1.14 3.45
C VAL A 150 17.44 0.49 3.84
N LYS A 151 17.50 -0.85 3.93
CA LYS A 151 18.75 -1.58 4.20
C LYS A 151 19.82 -1.36 3.13
N LEU A 152 19.40 -1.32 1.86
CA LEU A 152 20.29 -0.97 0.75
C LEU A 152 20.69 0.50 0.83
N ALA A 153 19.75 1.42 1.05
CA ALA A 153 20.06 2.85 1.22
C ALA A 153 21.09 3.08 2.34
N GLY A 154 20.95 2.41 3.49
CA GLY A 154 21.93 2.46 4.59
C GLY A 154 23.29 1.90 4.22
N ARG A 155 23.35 0.80 3.45
CA ARG A 155 24.64 0.26 2.94
C ARG A 155 25.33 1.22 1.96
N PHE A 156 24.57 1.89 1.10
CA PHE A 156 25.11 2.95 0.23
C PHE A 156 25.66 4.11 1.06
N ASP A 157 24.95 4.53 2.11
CA ASP A 157 25.43 5.58 3.02
C ASP A 157 26.75 5.20 3.69
N ILE A 158 26.85 3.98 4.25
CA ILE A 158 28.09 3.46 4.83
C ILE A 158 29.24 3.46 3.81
N PHE A 159 28.99 3.02 2.58
CA PHE A 159 30.01 3.00 1.54
C PHE A 159 30.52 4.40 1.20
N PHE A 160 29.63 5.38 1.06
CA PHE A 160 29.98 6.76 0.73
C PHE A 160 30.73 7.44 1.88
N VAL A 161 30.26 7.27 3.11
CA VAL A 161 30.92 7.85 4.29
C VAL A 161 32.30 7.23 4.50
N ASN A 162 32.41 5.89 4.49
CA ASN A 162 33.67 5.21 4.81
C ASN A 162 34.70 5.25 3.68
N SER A 163 34.26 5.19 2.42
CA SER A 163 35.19 5.09 1.27
C SER A 163 35.47 6.43 0.62
N LEU A 164 34.49 7.34 0.61
CA LEU A 164 34.59 8.64 -0.05
C LEU A 164 34.69 9.81 0.95
N SER A 165 34.66 9.55 2.27
CA SER A 165 34.70 10.57 3.33
C SER A 165 33.63 11.66 3.20
N LEU A 166 32.48 11.31 2.61
CA LEU A 166 31.37 12.23 2.44
C LEU A 166 30.50 12.33 3.71
N PRO A 167 29.72 13.41 3.87
CA PRO A 167 28.77 13.54 4.98
C PRO A 167 27.70 12.43 5.01
N PHE A 168 27.14 12.17 6.19
CA PHE A 168 25.96 11.32 6.35
C PHE A 168 24.81 11.74 5.43
N PHE A 169 23.95 10.79 5.06
CA PHE A 169 22.84 10.94 4.10
C PHE A 169 23.23 11.10 2.62
N THR A 170 24.50 11.31 2.27
CA THR A 170 24.89 11.44 0.86
C THR A 170 24.67 10.16 0.05
N GLY A 171 25.03 9.00 0.60
CA GLY A 171 24.79 7.71 -0.05
C GLY A 171 23.31 7.31 -0.02
N PHE A 172 22.59 7.69 1.04
CA PHE A 172 21.14 7.52 1.12
C PHE A 172 20.40 8.27 0.00
N VAL A 173 20.70 9.55 -0.21
CA VAL A 173 20.11 10.36 -1.29
C VAL A 173 20.50 9.82 -2.66
N PHE A 174 21.78 9.46 -2.85
CA PHE A 174 22.25 8.87 -4.10
C PHE A 174 21.48 7.58 -4.45
N PHE A 175 21.21 6.71 -3.47
CA PHE A 175 20.44 5.49 -3.69
C PHE A 175 19.02 5.77 -4.22
N PHE A 176 18.29 6.72 -3.63
CA PHE A 176 16.95 7.05 -4.10
C PHE A 176 16.94 7.76 -5.46
N LEU A 177 17.98 8.54 -5.78
CA LEU A 177 18.16 9.10 -7.12
C LEU A 177 18.43 8.00 -8.16
N LEU A 178 19.32 7.05 -7.84
CA LEU A 178 19.61 5.90 -8.68
C LEU A 178 18.36 5.04 -8.90
N LEU A 179 17.62 4.76 -7.83
CA LEU A 179 16.35 4.04 -7.88
C LEU A 179 15.34 4.77 -8.77
N GLY A 180 15.21 6.09 -8.63
CA GLY A 180 14.37 6.93 -9.49
C GLY A 180 14.75 6.85 -10.97
N ALA A 181 16.06 6.87 -11.28
CA ALA A 181 16.56 6.71 -12.64
C ALA A 181 16.25 5.31 -13.22
N LEU A 182 16.43 4.25 -12.43
CA LEU A 182 16.10 2.87 -12.84
C LEU A 182 14.61 2.69 -13.09
N ILE A 183 13.75 3.28 -12.27
CA ILE A 183 12.30 3.26 -12.47
C ILE A 183 11.93 4.02 -13.75
N TRP A 184 12.49 5.20 -13.97
CA TRP A 184 12.22 5.99 -15.17
C TRP A 184 12.63 5.24 -16.45
N TRP A 185 13.79 4.57 -16.42
CA TRP A 185 14.23 3.68 -17.49
C TRP A 185 13.24 2.50 -17.66
N GLY A 186 12.82 1.86 -16.57
CA GLY A 186 11.84 0.78 -16.58
C GLY A 186 10.48 1.19 -17.15
N LEU A 187 9.98 2.38 -16.80
CA LEU A 187 8.74 2.94 -17.35
C LEU A 187 8.85 3.21 -18.85
N SER A 188 10.01 3.74 -19.26
CA SER A 188 10.31 4.00 -20.67
C SER A 188 10.38 2.68 -21.47
N TYR A 189 11.02 1.65 -20.90
CA TYR A 189 11.08 0.31 -21.49
C TYR A 189 9.70 -0.34 -21.57
N ALA A 190 8.90 -0.29 -20.50
CA ALA A 190 7.54 -0.83 -20.48
C ALA A 190 6.60 -0.14 -21.47
N ARG A 191 6.79 1.17 -21.69
CA ARG A 191 6.05 1.93 -22.71
C ARG A 191 6.44 1.51 -24.12
N LYS A 192 7.74 1.32 -24.40
CA LYS A 192 8.24 0.93 -25.72
C LYS A 192 7.80 -0.47 -26.14
N ASN A 193 7.73 -1.41 -25.19
CA ASN A 193 7.39 -2.81 -25.46
C ASN A 193 5.90 -3.16 -25.21
N ASP A 194 5.05 -2.16 -24.98
CA ASP A 194 3.62 -2.30 -24.67
C ASP A 194 3.33 -3.33 -23.54
N LEU A 195 4.01 -3.17 -22.41
CA LEU A 195 3.86 -4.04 -21.22
C LEU A 195 3.00 -3.34 -20.15
N PRO A 196 1.65 -3.36 -20.26
CA PRO A 196 0.76 -2.58 -19.38
C PRO A 196 0.84 -3.01 -17.91
N LEU A 197 1.04 -4.31 -17.64
CA LEU A 197 1.17 -4.83 -16.27
C LEU A 197 2.47 -4.36 -15.61
N VAL A 198 3.59 -4.36 -16.35
CA VAL A 198 4.87 -3.85 -15.83
C VAL A 198 4.77 -2.36 -15.57
N ARG A 199 4.16 -1.61 -16.49
CA ARG A 199 3.92 -0.17 -16.31
C ARG A 199 3.06 0.10 -15.08
N LEU A 200 1.99 -0.67 -14.88
CA LEU A 200 1.12 -0.56 -13.69
C LEU A 200 1.90 -0.88 -12.41
N GLY A 201 2.67 -1.97 -12.39
CA GLY A 201 3.50 -2.36 -11.25
C GLY A 201 4.51 -1.28 -10.87
N LEU A 202 5.18 -0.67 -11.86
CA LEU A 202 6.10 0.45 -11.62
C LEU A 202 5.39 1.68 -11.07
N TRP A 203 4.21 2.03 -11.58
CA TRP A 203 3.41 3.12 -11.00
C TRP A 203 2.98 2.84 -9.57
N CYS A 204 2.54 1.61 -9.28
CA CYS A 204 2.20 1.18 -7.91
C CYS A 204 3.42 1.31 -6.99
N PHE A 205 4.60 0.90 -7.46
CA PHE A 205 5.85 1.03 -6.70
C PHE A 205 6.20 2.49 -6.41
N ILE A 206 6.17 3.37 -7.42
CA ILE A 206 6.46 4.82 -7.25
C ILE A 206 5.54 5.44 -6.21
N PHE A 207 4.24 5.23 -6.36
CA PHE A 207 3.26 5.85 -5.48
C PHE A 207 3.31 5.25 -4.08
N MET A 208 3.58 3.96 -3.94
CA MET A 208 3.82 3.35 -2.63
C MET A 208 5.06 3.95 -1.95
N MET A 209 6.17 4.13 -2.68
CA MET A 209 7.37 4.80 -2.15
C MET A 209 7.11 6.25 -1.76
N LEU A 210 6.27 6.96 -2.52
CA LEU A 210 5.84 8.31 -2.19
C LEU A 210 5.00 8.33 -0.90
N GLY A 211 4.10 7.37 -0.69
CA GLY A 211 3.39 7.25 0.59
C GLY A 211 4.34 6.86 1.74
N TYR A 212 5.28 5.97 1.45
CA TYR A 212 6.28 5.48 2.41
C TYR A 212 7.27 6.56 2.87
N SER A 213 7.44 7.64 2.10
CA SER A 213 8.26 8.78 2.53
C SER A 213 7.71 9.49 3.76
N SER A 214 6.49 9.17 4.22
CA SER A 214 5.98 9.60 5.53
C SER A 214 6.91 9.21 6.69
N TYR A 215 7.73 8.16 6.56
CA TYR A 215 8.77 7.78 7.54
C TYR A 215 9.90 8.78 7.72
N VAL A 216 10.03 9.77 6.84
CA VAL A 216 10.94 10.90 7.07
C VAL A 216 10.52 11.69 8.32
N THR A 217 9.24 11.68 8.70
CA THR A 217 8.78 12.43 9.88
C THR A 217 9.36 11.95 11.22
N PRO A 218 9.44 10.63 11.54
CA PRO A 218 10.23 10.14 12.66
C PRO A 218 11.70 10.54 12.61
N LEU A 219 12.31 10.54 11.43
CA LEU A 219 13.73 10.84 11.23
C LEU A 219 14.04 12.30 11.59
N GLU A 220 13.28 13.24 11.04
CA GLU A 220 13.40 14.67 11.36
C GLU A 220 13.10 14.95 12.84
N ARG A 221 12.08 14.29 13.40
CA ARG A 221 11.72 14.44 14.83
C ARG A 221 12.85 13.94 15.75
N SER A 222 13.47 12.82 15.42
CA SER A 222 14.60 12.28 16.19
C SER A 222 15.83 13.17 16.07
N ASN A 223 16.14 13.65 14.86
CA ASN A 223 17.24 14.58 14.62
C ASN A 223 17.08 15.93 15.37
N ALA A 224 15.83 16.37 15.58
CA ALA A 224 15.51 17.53 16.43
C ALA A 224 15.70 17.27 17.94
N ASN A 225 16.14 16.07 18.34
CA ASN A 225 16.42 15.66 19.72
C ASN A 225 15.24 15.93 20.67
N THR A 226 14.05 15.46 20.31
CA THR A 226 12.86 15.63 21.16
C THR A 226 13.00 14.90 22.51
N ALA A 227 12.35 15.42 23.56
CA ALA A 227 12.43 14.89 24.92
C ALA A 227 12.03 13.40 25.06
N ILE A 228 11.22 12.88 24.15
CA ILE A 228 10.90 11.45 24.03
C ILE A 228 11.40 10.97 22.66
N ASP A 229 12.58 10.35 22.65
CA ASP A 229 13.20 9.71 21.50
C ASP A 229 13.73 8.32 21.88
N MET A 230 12.83 7.34 21.94
CA MET A 230 13.15 6.01 22.45
C MET A 230 14.06 5.17 21.55
N ASN A 231 14.14 5.50 20.25
CA ASN A 231 14.87 4.69 19.26
C ASN A 231 15.97 5.45 18.51
N ASN A 232 16.15 6.74 18.80
CA ASN A 232 17.15 7.62 18.18
C ASN A 232 17.33 7.37 16.68
N VAL A 233 16.22 7.48 15.95
CA VAL A 233 16.16 7.24 14.50
C VAL A 233 16.66 8.48 13.77
N ASP A 234 17.89 8.93 14.05
CA ASP A 234 18.49 10.17 13.55
C ASP A 234 19.31 9.98 12.26
N ASN A 235 19.63 8.74 11.91
CA ASN A 235 20.44 8.38 10.75
C ASN A 235 19.91 7.16 9.99
N PRO A 236 20.35 6.93 8.73
CA PRO A 236 19.87 5.83 7.91
C PRO A 236 20.08 4.43 8.52
N MET A 237 21.12 4.23 9.34
CA MET A 237 21.39 2.94 9.98
C MET A 237 20.40 2.66 11.11
N ASN A 238 20.12 3.66 11.94
CA ASN A 238 19.12 3.56 13.00
C ASN A 238 17.70 3.40 12.41
N LEU A 239 17.44 3.98 11.22
CA LEU A 239 16.21 3.76 10.47
C LEU A 239 16.06 2.30 9.99
N VAL A 240 17.14 1.66 9.53
CA VAL A 240 17.13 0.23 9.21
C VAL A 240 16.80 -0.61 10.45
N TYR A 241 17.45 -0.32 11.57
CA TYR A 241 17.22 -1.01 12.84
C TYR A 241 15.75 -0.86 13.32
N TYR A 242 15.22 0.37 13.24
CA TYR A 242 13.85 0.69 13.61
C TYR A 242 12.81 -0.06 12.75
N LEU A 243 12.95 0.00 11.43
CA LEU A 243 12.03 -0.66 10.48
C LEU A 243 12.17 -2.18 10.45
N GLY A 244 13.40 -2.68 10.65
CA GLY A 244 13.70 -4.11 10.74
C GLY A 244 13.10 -4.75 11.99
N ARG A 245 12.59 -3.95 12.94
CA ARG A 245 12.10 -4.42 14.25
C ARG A 245 13.15 -5.23 15.02
N GLU A 246 14.43 -5.00 14.74
CA GLU A 246 15.53 -5.68 15.41
C GLU A 246 15.55 -5.38 16.92
N GLN A 247 14.98 -4.24 17.32
CA GLN A 247 14.70 -3.87 18.72
C GLN A 247 13.84 -4.86 19.50
N TYR A 248 13.02 -5.68 18.83
CA TYR A 248 12.13 -6.66 19.46
C TYR A 248 12.71 -8.08 19.49
N GLY A 249 13.95 -8.28 19.01
CA GLY A 249 14.63 -9.57 18.98
C GLY A 249 14.19 -10.50 17.84
N SER A 250 14.63 -11.76 17.90
CA SER A 250 14.29 -12.78 16.90
C SER A 250 12.92 -13.41 17.17
N GLN A 251 12.07 -13.50 16.15
CA GLN A 251 10.79 -14.20 16.23
C GLN A 251 10.86 -15.51 15.42
N PRO A 252 11.31 -16.63 16.01
CA PRO A 252 11.40 -17.89 15.29
C PRO A 252 9.98 -18.37 14.95
N ILE A 253 9.70 -18.57 13.66
CA ILE A 253 8.36 -18.88 13.13
C ILE A 253 8.01 -20.37 13.30
N PHE A 254 9.02 -21.24 13.25
CA PHE A 254 8.84 -22.69 13.20
C PHE A 254 9.22 -23.44 14.48
N MET A 255 10.05 -22.84 15.33
CA MET A 255 10.45 -23.39 16.61
C MET A 255 10.24 -22.31 17.66
N GLY A 256 9.89 -22.70 18.88
CA GLY A 256 9.80 -21.73 19.97
C GLY A 256 11.15 -21.07 20.25
N PRO A 257 11.19 -20.08 21.15
CA PRO A 257 12.46 -19.52 21.61
C PRO A 257 13.35 -20.53 22.36
N HIS A 258 12.89 -21.78 22.54
CA HIS A 258 13.59 -22.92 23.12
C HIS A 258 13.27 -24.20 22.35
#